data_AF-A0A963NV37-F1
#
_entry.id   AF-A0A963NV37-F1
#
_cell.length_a   1.000
_cell.length_b   1.000
_cell.length_c   1.000
_cell.angle_alpha   90.00
_cell.angle_beta   90.00
_cell.angle_gamma   90.00
#
_symmetry.space_group_name_H-M   'P 1'
#
loop_
_entity.id
_entity.type
_entity.pdbx_description
1 polymer ?
#
loop_
_entity_poly.entity_id
_entity_poly.type
_entity_poly.pdbx_seq_one_letter_code
_entity_poly.pdbx_strand_id
1 'polypeptide(L)'
;MRETENPTEMTTHILEDREGNLAIDLGDRSYQIHVVPSGLTTLHQQSALPDATSAMVVTNTTVWPLHGSALLHSLQQRYPLVHVVQLPDGEEHKNWQTLNLIFDALLKNGCDRKTVLFALGGGVVGDMTGFAAACYMRGVPFVQVPTTLLAQVDSSVGGKTAINHPLGKNM
;
A
#
# COMPACT_ATOMS: atom_id res chain seq x y z
N MET A 1 -33.40 31.70 -19.88
CA MET A 1 -33.93 30.57 -19.08
C MET A 1 -32.79 29.61 -18.90
N ARG A 2 -32.23 29.51 -17.69
CA ARG A 2 -31.23 28.48 -17.36
C ARG A 2 -32.01 27.28 -16.87
N GLU A 3 -31.97 26.19 -17.61
CA GLU A 3 -32.49 24.91 -17.16
C GLU A 3 -31.64 24.46 -15.97
N THR A 4 -32.32 24.25 -14.85
CA THR A 4 -31.76 23.68 -13.63
C THR A 4 -31.66 22.18 -13.84
N GLU A 5 -30.44 21.66 -13.99
CA GLU A 5 -30.21 20.20 -13.99
C GLU A 5 -30.69 19.60 -12.67
N ASN A 6 -31.41 18.49 -12.79
CA ASN A 6 -32.13 17.83 -11.72
C ASN A 6 -31.13 17.02 -10.85
N PRO A 7 -31.08 17.21 -9.52
CA PRO A 7 -30.08 16.56 -8.65
C PRO A 7 -30.09 15.02 -8.71
N THR A 8 -31.21 14.44 -9.14
CA THR A 8 -31.43 12.99 -9.22
C THR A 8 -30.68 12.33 -10.39
N GLU A 9 -30.41 13.05 -11.48
CA GLU A 9 -29.65 12.51 -12.62
C GLU A 9 -28.15 12.41 -12.31
N MET A 10 -27.64 13.37 -11.54
CA MET A 10 -26.24 13.36 -11.06
C MET A 10 -25.95 12.24 -10.05
N THR A 11 -26.99 11.73 -9.37
CA THR A 11 -26.86 10.65 -8.38
C THR A 11 -26.88 9.26 -9.03
N THR A 12 -27.40 9.14 -10.26
CA THR A 12 -27.60 7.84 -10.91
C THR A 12 -26.36 7.35 -11.69
N HIS A 13 -25.48 8.27 -12.11
CA HIS A 13 -24.26 7.92 -12.86
C HIS A 13 -23.11 7.34 -12.01
N ILE A 14 -23.24 7.30 -10.68
CA ILE A 14 -22.19 6.77 -9.78
C ILE A 14 -22.30 5.24 -9.60
N LEU A 15 -23.38 4.60 -10.06
CA LEU A 15 -23.64 3.19 -9.77
C LEU A 15 -23.29 2.20 -10.91
N GLU A 16 -22.83 2.69 -12.07
CA GLU A 16 -22.55 1.83 -13.24
C GLU A 16 -21.06 1.59 -13.50
N ASP A 17 -20.15 2.49 -13.08
CA ASP A 17 -18.71 2.24 -13.10
C ASP A 17 -18.25 1.69 -11.74
N ARG A 18 -18.12 0.37 -11.65
CA ARG A 18 -17.63 -0.30 -10.42
C ARG A 18 -16.11 -0.18 -10.22
N GLU A 19 -15.43 0.54 -11.10
CA GLU A 19 -13.99 0.81 -11.04
C GLU A 19 -13.76 2.33 -10.99
N GLY A 20 -13.08 2.78 -9.95
CA GLY A 20 -12.76 4.19 -9.76
C GLY A 20 -11.25 4.41 -9.84
N ASN A 21 -10.81 5.39 -10.63
CA ASN A 21 -9.44 5.89 -10.57
C ASN A 21 -9.45 7.32 -10.05
N LEU A 22 -8.70 7.58 -8.98
CA LEU A 22 -8.56 8.90 -8.38
C LEU A 22 -7.11 9.35 -8.47
N ALA A 23 -6.87 10.39 -9.26
CA ALA A 23 -5.56 11.04 -9.34
C ALA A 23 -5.38 12.00 -8.16
N ILE A 24 -4.27 11.86 -7.44
CA ILE A 24 -3.85 12.79 -6.39
C ILE A 24 -2.71 13.64 -6.94
N ASP A 25 -2.99 14.93 -7.19
CA ASP A 25 -2.00 15.89 -7.69
C ASP A 25 -1.16 16.44 -6.53
N LEU A 26 0.13 16.12 -6.56
CA LEU A 26 1.15 16.61 -5.62
C LEU A 26 2.40 17.08 -6.37
N GLY A 27 2.24 17.51 -7.63
CA GLY A 27 3.36 17.82 -8.54
C GLY A 27 4.15 16.57 -8.90
N ASP A 28 5.47 16.59 -8.72
CA ASP A 28 6.37 15.47 -9.08
C ASP A 28 6.11 14.16 -8.30
N ARG A 29 5.29 14.22 -7.24
CA ARG A 29 4.93 13.06 -6.38
C ARG A 29 3.48 12.62 -6.57
N SER A 30 2.84 13.07 -7.65
CA SER A 30 1.47 12.67 -7.95
C SER A 30 1.36 11.16 -8.10
N TYR A 31 0.24 10.60 -7.64
CA TYR A 31 0.00 9.16 -7.69
C TYR A 31 -1.48 8.86 -7.96
N GLN A 32 -1.76 7.61 -8.33
CA GLN A 32 -3.11 7.14 -8.66
C GLN A 32 -3.62 6.21 -7.55
N ILE A 33 -4.90 6.36 -7.22
CA ILE A 33 -5.63 5.43 -6.35
C ILE A 33 -6.58 4.64 -7.24
N HIS A 34 -6.34 3.34 -7.34
CA HIS A 34 -7.17 2.41 -8.11
C HIS A 34 -8.11 1.67 -7.16
N VAL A 35 -9.42 1.88 -7.33
CA VAL A 35 -10.48 1.16 -6.62
C VAL A 35 -11.09 0.17 -7.59
N VAL A 36 -10.68 -1.10 -7.48
CA VAL A 36 -11.03 -2.15 -8.45
C VAL A 36 -11.55 -3.38 -7.72
N PRO A 37 -12.70 -3.95 -8.12
CA PRO A 37 -13.18 -5.22 -7.62
C PRO A 37 -12.14 -6.32 -7.87
N SER A 38 -11.86 -7.16 -6.87
CA SER A 38 -10.84 -8.20 -6.97
C SER A 38 -9.43 -7.69 -7.33
N GLY A 39 -9.11 -6.41 -7.04
CA GLY A 39 -7.88 -5.76 -7.48
C GLY A 39 -6.56 -6.47 -7.11
N LEU A 40 -6.56 -7.33 -6.08
CA LEU A 40 -5.38 -8.14 -5.74
C LEU A 40 -4.98 -9.11 -6.88
N THR A 41 -5.93 -9.78 -7.52
CA THR A 41 -5.64 -10.79 -8.54
C THR A 41 -5.17 -10.16 -9.85
N THR A 42 -5.59 -8.94 -10.13
CA THR A 42 -5.24 -8.18 -11.34
C THR A 42 -4.16 -7.13 -11.11
N LEU A 43 -3.63 -7.01 -9.88
CA LEU A 43 -2.65 -5.97 -9.52
C LEU A 43 -1.45 -5.90 -10.48
N HIS A 44 -0.91 -7.05 -10.89
CA HIS A 44 0.21 -7.15 -11.83
C HIS A 44 -0.02 -6.49 -13.20
N GLN A 45 -1.27 -6.26 -13.57
CA GLN A 45 -1.66 -5.64 -14.84
C GLN A 45 -1.68 -4.12 -14.76
N GLN A 46 -1.61 -3.55 -13.55
CA GLN A 46 -1.63 -2.11 -13.35
C GLN A 46 -0.33 -1.49 -13.87
N SER A 47 -0.45 -0.70 -14.92
CA SER A 47 0.69 -0.05 -15.60
C SER A 47 1.43 0.96 -14.72
N ALA A 48 0.77 1.48 -13.68
CA ALA A 48 1.34 2.41 -12.72
C ALA A 48 2.28 1.74 -11.69
N LEU A 49 2.37 0.41 -11.67
CA LEU A 49 3.30 -0.28 -10.77
C LEU A 49 4.76 0.04 -11.12
N PRO A 50 5.62 0.27 -10.10
CA PRO A 50 7.03 0.55 -10.33
C PRO A 50 7.76 -0.61 -11.02
N ASP A 51 8.68 -0.29 -11.94
CA ASP A 51 9.67 -1.26 -12.40
C ASP A 51 10.65 -1.60 -11.28
N ALA A 52 10.74 -2.88 -10.93
CA ALA A 52 11.57 -3.37 -9.85
C ALA A 52 12.14 -4.76 -10.17
N THR A 53 13.30 -5.07 -9.60
CA THR A 53 13.95 -6.40 -9.72
C THR A 53 13.44 -7.37 -8.67
N SER A 54 12.84 -6.86 -7.60
CA SER A 54 12.24 -7.64 -6.52
C SER A 54 11.09 -6.87 -5.87
N ALA A 55 10.15 -7.60 -5.29
CA ALA A 55 9.06 -7.07 -4.48
C ALA A 55 9.17 -7.61 -3.05
N MET A 56 8.99 -6.75 -2.05
CA MET A 56 8.86 -7.12 -0.65
C MET A 56 7.44 -6.83 -0.17
N VAL A 57 6.67 -7.87 0.12
CA VAL A 57 5.35 -7.74 0.74
C VAL A 57 5.52 -7.66 2.25
N VAL A 58 5.08 -6.55 2.83
CA VAL A 58 4.97 -6.36 4.27
C VAL A 58 3.51 -6.47 4.67
N THR A 59 3.21 -7.31 5.64
CA THR A 59 1.85 -7.54 6.14
C THR A 59 1.88 -7.93 7.61
N ASN A 60 0.74 -8.28 8.19
CA ASN A 60 0.66 -8.85 9.54
C ASN A 60 0.14 -10.29 9.54
N THR A 61 0.22 -10.94 10.69
CA THR A 61 -0.23 -12.32 10.91
C THR A 61 -1.73 -12.54 10.67
N THR A 62 -2.54 -11.49 10.76
CA THR A 62 -4.01 -11.55 10.59
C THR A 62 -4.43 -11.44 9.13
N VAL A 63 -3.81 -10.51 8.39
CA VAL A 63 -4.15 -10.18 7.00
C VAL A 63 -3.55 -11.18 6.02
N TRP A 64 -2.35 -11.69 6.29
CA TRP A 64 -1.67 -12.65 5.42
C TRP A 64 -2.52 -13.88 5.03
N PRO A 65 -3.13 -14.64 5.97
CA PRO A 65 -3.93 -15.80 5.61
C PRO A 65 -5.18 -15.48 4.78
N LEU A 66 -5.66 -14.23 4.80
CA LEU A 66 -6.85 -13.79 4.07
C LEU A 66 -6.54 -13.36 2.63
N HIS A 67 -5.43 -12.66 2.43
CA HIS A 67 -5.15 -11.95 1.16
C HIS A 67 -3.78 -12.25 0.56
N GLY A 68 -2.87 -12.84 1.34
CA GLY A 68 -1.47 -13.04 0.97
C GLY A 68 -1.29 -13.90 -0.28
N SER A 69 -2.04 -15.00 -0.38
CA SER A 69 -1.98 -15.91 -1.53
C SER A 69 -2.35 -15.21 -2.85
N ALA A 70 -3.44 -14.45 -2.85
CA ALA A 70 -3.91 -13.74 -4.04
C ALA A 70 -2.90 -12.66 -4.49
N LEU A 71 -2.38 -11.88 -3.54
CA LEU A 71 -1.37 -10.86 -3.85
C LEU A 71 -0.06 -11.48 -4.34
N LEU A 72 0.44 -12.51 -3.66
CA LEU A 72 1.69 -13.19 -4.02
C LEU A 72 1.61 -13.75 -5.44
N HIS A 73 0.52 -14.44 -5.78
CA HIS A 73 0.33 -15.00 -7.11
C HIS A 73 0.34 -13.93 -8.20
N SER A 74 -0.34 -12.80 -7.94
CA SER A 74 -0.37 -11.65 -8.85
C SER A 74 1.04 -11.07 -9.03
N LEU A 75 1.73 -10.72 -7.93
CA LEU A 75 3.07 -10.13 -7.99
C LEU A 75 4.11 -11.03 -8.67
N GLN A 76 4.01 -12.35 -8.51
CA GLN A 76 4.91 -13.32 -9.16
C GLN A 76 4.77 -13.33 -10.70
N GLN A 77 3.68 -12.83 -11.26
CA GLN A 77 3.55 -12.64 -12.72
C GLN A 77 4.38 -11.46 -13.24
N ARG A 78 4.80 -10.54 -12.36
CA ARG A 78 5.41 -9.25 -12.75
C ARG A 78 6.85 -9.11 -12.26
N TYR A 79 7.14 -9.56 -11.05
CA TYR A 79 8.43 -9.37 -10.39
C TYR A 79 9.19 -10.71 -10.32
N PRO A 80 10.47 -10.74 -10.73
CA PRO A 80 11.26 -11.98 -10.72
C PRO A 80 11.42 -12.60 -9.33
N LEU A 81 11.49 -11.77 -8.29
CA LEU A 81 11.65 -12.18 -6.90
C LEU A 81 10.56 -11.51 -6.06
N VAL A 82 9.83 -12.30 -5.28
CA VAL A 82 8.81 -11.80 -4.34
C VAL A 82 9.10 -12.38 -2.97
N HIS A 83 9.41 -11.51 -2.02
CA HIS A 83 9.67 -11.82 -0.62
C HIS A 83 8.49 -11.36 0.24
N VAL A 84 8.36 -11.96 1.42
CA VAL A 84 7.29 -11.66 2.36
C VAL A 84 7.85 -11.54 3.75
N VAL A 85 7.45 -10.50 4.48
CA VAL A 85 7.65 -10.38 5.92
C VAL A 85 6.31 -10.16 6.60
N GLN A 86 6.02 -10.99 7.61
CA GLN A 86 4.84 -10.87 8.44
C GLN A 86 5.22 -10.27 9.79
N LEU A 87 4.55 -9.18 10.14
CA LEU A 87 4.69 -8.51 11.42
C LEU A 87 3.61 -9.03 12.39
N PRO A 88 3.85 -8.98 13.71
CA PRO A 88 2.77 -9.16 14.67
C PRO A 88 1.69 -8.08 14.47
N ASP A 89 0.42 -8.47 14.61
CA ASP A 89 -0.73 -7.57 14.43
C ASP A 89 -1.01 -6.75 15.70
N GLY A 90 -1.29 -5.46 15.55
CA GLY A 90 -1.58 -4.53 16.64
C GLY A 90 -0.84 -3.20 16.56
N GLU A 91 -1.44 -2.13 17.08
CA GLU A 91 -0.84 -0.78 17.14
C GLU A 91 0.36 -0.74 18.10
N GLU A 92 0.38 -1.58 19.13
CA GLU A 92 1.50 -1.75 20.07
C GLU A 92 2.79 -2.20 19.36
N HIS A 93 2.66 -2.85 18.20
CA HIS A 93 3.76 -3.30 17.39
C HIS A 93 4.26 -2.24 16.41
N LYS A 94 3.59 -1.08 16.34
CA LYS A 94 4.01 0.07 15.52
C LYS A 94 5.18 0.80 16.15
N ASN A 95 6.33 0.14 16.26
CA ASN A 95 7.52 0.61 16.97
C ASN A 95 8.82 0.26 16.21
N TRP A 96 9.96 0.76 16.72
CA TRP A 96 11.27 0.58 16.08
C TRP A 96 11.70 -0.89 15.99
N GLN A 97 11.40 -1.69 17.02
CA GLN A 97 11.80 -3.09 17.09
C GLN A 97 11.12 -3.91 16.00
N THR A 98 9.82 -3.72 15.81
CA THR A 98 9.06 -4.39 14.75
C THR A 98 9.43 -3.85 13.37
N LEU A 99 9.69 -2.54 13.24
CA LEU A 99 10.16 -1.93 11.98
C LEU A 99 11.47 -2.60 11.50
N ASN A 100 12.40 -2.88 12.41
CA ASN A 100 13.65 -3.55 12.06
C ASN A 100 13.46 -4.93 11.43
N LEU A 101 12.35 -5.63 11.69
CA LEU A 101 12.06 -6.90 11.03
C LEU A 101 11.93 -6.74 9.51
N ILE A 102 11.43 -5.59 9.05
CA ILE A 102 11.36 -5.25 7.62
C ILE A 102 12.76 -5.07 7.05
N PHE A 103 13.61 -4.29 7.73
CA PHE A 103 14.99 -4.07 7.28
C PHE A 103 15.82 -5.35 7.28
N ASP A 104 15.67 -6.18 8.31
CA ASP A 104 16.28 -7.50 8.39
C ASP A 104 15.87 -8.37 7.20
N ALA A 105 14.57 -8.42 6.88
CA ALA A 105 14.08 -9.19 5.75
C ALA A 105 14.64 -8.67 4.41
N LEU A 106 14.69 -7.35 4.22
CA LEU A 106 15.27 -6.75 3.02
C LEU A 106 16.75 -7.10 2.87
N LEU A 107 17.55 -6.91 3.93
CA LEU A 107 18.99 -7.18 3.91
C LEU A 107 19.30 -8.68 3.77
N LYS A 108 18.58 -9.56 4.47
CA LYS A 108 18.77 -11.02 4.39
C LYS A 108 18.48 -11.56 3.00
N ASN A 109 17.53 -10.97 2.29
CA ASN A 109 17.17 -11.38 0.92
C ASN A 109 17.99 -10.64 -0.16
N GLY A 110 18.96 -9.81 0.21
CA GLY A 110 19.79 -9.08 -0.76
C GLY A 110 19.00 -8.07 -1.59
N CYS A 111 17.91 -7.51 -1.05
CA CYS A 111 17.16 -6.44 -1.69
C CYS A 111 18.05 -5.21 -1.92
N ASP A 112 17.76 -4.44 -2.95
CA ASP A 112 18.54 -3.25 -3.32
C ASP A 112 17.62 -2.06 -3.62
N ARG A 113 18.18 -0.98 -4.18
CA ARG A 113 17.41 0.24 -4.50
C ARG A 113 16.33 0.02 -5.57
N LYS A 114 16.35 -1.12 -6.27
CA LYS A 114 15.35 -1.53 -7.26
C LYS A 114 14.33 -2.51 -6.67
N THR A 115 14.24 -2.63 -5.35
CA THR A 115 13.16 -3.34 -4.66
C THR A 115 11.97 -2.41 -4.46
N VAL A 116 10.76 -2.91 -4.73
CA VAL A 116 9.51 -2.21 -4.36
C VAL A 116 8.91 -2.84 -3.10
N LEU A 117 8.46 -2.02 -2.16
CA LEU A 117 7.73 -2.47 -0.98
C LEU A 117 6.22 -2.37 -1.21
N PHE A 118 5.49 -3.43 -0.87
CA PHE A 118 4.03 -3.49 -0.89
C PHE A 118 3.50 -3.61 0.55
N ALA A 119 2.69 -2.63 1.00
CA ALA A 119 2.00 -2.70 2.29
C ALA A 119 0.63 -3.38 2.13
N LEU A 120 0.53 -4.67 2.47
CA LEU A 120 -0.74 -5.38 2.51
C LEU A 120 -1.31 -5.35 3.93
N GLY A 121 -2.23 -4.43 4.21
CA GLY A 121 -2.85 -4.31 5.53
C GLY A 121 -3.62 -3.03 5.78
N GLY A 122 -3.93 -2.75 7.05
CA GLY A 122 -4.50 -1.48 7.49
C GLY A 122 -3.44 -0.37 7.67
N GLY A 123 -3.83 0.72 8.33
CA GLY A 123 -2.97 1.90 8.50
C GLY A 123 -1.65 1.63 9.25
N VAL A 124 -1.65 0.69 10.21
CA VAL A 124 -0.43 0.29 10.93
C VAL A 124 0.62 -0.27 9.97
N VAL A 125 0.24 -1.25 9.15
CA VAL A 125 1.14 -1.85 8.15
C VAL A 125 1.55 -0.81 7.11
N GLY A 126 0.60 0.01 6.65
CA GLY A 126 0.86 1.10 5.71
C GLY A 126 1.94 2.06 6.20
N ASP A 127 1.78 2.58 7.41
CA ASP A 127 2.72 3.54 8.02
C ASP A 127 4.11 2.92 8.22
N MET A 128 4.18 1.72 8.79
CA MET A 128 5.46 1.06 9.04
C MET A 128 6.21 0.74 7.75
N THR A 129 5.51 0.22 6.75
CA THR A 129 6.08 -0.14 5.46
C THR A 129 6.54 1.10 4.71
N GLY A 130 5.70 2.15 4.68
CA GLY A 130 6.05 3.40 4.02
C GLY A 130 7.23 4.09 4.70
N PHE A 131 7.34 4.04 6.03
CA PHE A 131 8.49 4.56 6.76
C PHE A 131 9.75 3.73 6.49
N ALA A 132 9.63 2.40 6.45
CA ALA A 132 10.73 1.53 6.03
C ALA A 132 11.19 1.82 4.59
N ALA A 133 10.27 2.02 3.65
CA ALA A 133 10.57 2.34 2.25
C ALA A 133 11.28 3.68 2.10
N ALA A 134 10.90 4.70 2.88
CA ALA A 134 11.56 6.00 2.88
C ALA A 134 13.00 5.94 3.43
N CYS A 135 13.23 5.09 4.44
CA CYS A 135 14.54 4.95 5.09
C CYS A 135 15.49 4.02 4.33
N TYR A 136 14.99 2.89 3.82
CA TYR A 136 15.80 1.85 3.22
C TYR A 136 16.52 2.35 1.98
N MET A 137 17.85 2.24 1.97
CA MET A 137 18.72 2.80 0.92
C MET A 137 18.45 4.29 0.59
N ARG A 138 17.93 5.05 1.56
CA ARG A 138 17.50 6.47 1.42
C ARG A 138 16.31 6.68 0.48
N GLY A 139 15.48 5.65 0.31
CA GLY A 139 14.26 5.71 -0.49
C GLY A 139 14.22 4.62 -1.53
N VAL A 140 13.14 3.83 -1.49
CA VAL A 140 12.80 2.84 -2.52
C VAL A 140 11.31 2.95 -2.88
N PRO A 141 10.89 2.47 -4.07
CA PRO A 141 9.49 2.49 -4.47
C PRO A 141 8.57 1.79 -3.44
N PHE A 142 7.37 2.34 -3.28
CA PHE A 142 6.40 1.89 -2.30
C PHE A 142 4.98 1.90 -2.89
N VAL A 143 4.21 0.86 -2.59
CA VAL A 143 2.81 0.71 -3.00
C VAL A 143 1.95 0.33 -1.79
N GLN A 144 0.86 1.09 -1.57
CA GLN A 144 -0.17 0.78 -0.57
C GLN A 144 -1.17 -0.23 -1.14
N VAL A 145 -1.49 -1.27 -0.37
CA VAL A 145 -2.57 -2.23 -0.66
C VAL A 145 -3.51 -2.29 0.56
N PRO A 146 -4.32 -1.23 0.78
CA PRO A 146 -5.06 -1.04 2.02
C PRO A 146 -6.24 -2.00 2.16
N THR A 147 -6.31 -2.73 3.28
CA THR A 147 -7.33 -3.78 3.55
C THR A 147 -8.38 -3.38 4.59
N THR A 148 -8.31 -2.16 5.12
CA THR A 148 -9.33 -1.61 6.03
C THR A 148 -9.96 -0.38 5.41
N LEU A 149 -11.25 -0.15 5.67
CA LEU A 149 -11.95 1.03 5.15
C LEU A 149 -11.27 2.33 5.58
N LEU A 150 -10.85 2.43 6.85
CA LEU A 150 -10.13 3.60 7.35
C LEU A 150 -8.83 3.84 6.56
N ALA A 151 -8.07 2.78 6.28
CA ALA A 151 -6.85 2.92 5.48
C ALA A 151 -7.13 3.32 4.03
N GLN A 152 -8.22 2.83 3.45
CA GLN A 152 -8.63 3.16 2.08
C GLN A 152 -9.03 4.63 1.91
N VAL A 153 -9.55 5.28 2.95
CA VAL A 153 -10.07 6.65 2.86
C VAL A 153 -9.21 7.70 3.59
N ASP A 154 -8.25 7.29 4.40
CA ASP A 154 -7.42 8.20 5.21
C ASP A 154 -5.92 7.85 5.11
N SER A 155 -5.48 6.78 5.78
CA SER A 155 -4.04 6.56 5.99
C SER A 155 -3.23 6.20 4.73
N SER A 156 -3.89 5.76 3.65
CA SER A 156 -3.21 5.52 2.37
C SER A 156 -3.01 6.78 1.54
N VAL A 157 -3.58 7.92 1.97
CA VAL A 157 -3.58 9.19 1.24
C VAL A 157 -2.68 10.21 1.93
N GLY A 158 -1.85 10.91 1.16
CA GLY A 158 -1.02 12.03 1.65
C GLY A 158 0.39 11.66 2.09
N GLY A 159 0.79 10.39 2.01
CA GLY A 159 2.20 9.97 2.15
C GLY A 159 2.80 10.13 3.56
N LYS A 160 1.98 10.36 4.59
CA LYS A 160 2.42 10.34 5.98
C LYS A 160 2.73 8.90 6.37
N THR A 161 3.90 8.68 6.95
CA THR A 161 4.35 7.38 7.41
C THR A 161 5.07 7.59 8.74
N ALA A 162 4.91 6.67 9.68
CA ALA A 162 5.48 6.84 11.01
C ALA A 162 5.52 5.53 11.81
N ILE A 163 6.25 5.58 12.92
CA ILE A 163 6.14 4.63 14.03
C ILE A 163 5.85 5.39 15.32
N ASN A 164 5.49 4.67 16.37
CA ASN A 164 5.31 5.25 17.69
C ASN A 164 6.62 5.18 18.47
N HIS A 165 6.90 6.26 19.19
CA HIS A 165 7.86 6.29 20.28
C HIS A 165 7.10 6.03 21.61
N PRO A 166 7.72 5.44 22.66
CA PRO A 166 7.05 5.25 23.95
C PRO A 166 6.45 6.52 24.57
N LEU A 167 6.95 7.69 24.19
CA LEU A 167 6.51 9.00 24.66
C LEU A 167 5.57 9.75 23.70
N GLY A 168 5.29 9.21 22.51
CA GLY A 168 4.50 9.94 21.52
C GLY A 168 4.13 9.10 20.31
N LYS A 169 2.90 9.30 19.80
CA LYS A 169 2.40 8.63 18.61
C LYS A 169 2.94 9.31 17.35
N ASN A 170 3.25 8.51 16.34
CA ASN A 170 3.70 8.97 15.01
C ASN A 170 4.87 9.97 15.06
N MET A 171 5.89 9.66 15.87
CA MET A 171 7.08 10.51 16.09
C MET A 171 8.29 10.01 15.32
#